data_AF-A0A2V1BWT9-F1
#
_entry.id   AF-A0A2V1BWT9-F1
#
_cell.length_a   1.000
_cell.length_b   1.000
_cell.length_c   1.000
_cell.angle_alpha   90.00
_cell.angle_beta   90.00
_cell.angle_gamma   90.00
#
_symmetry.space_group_name_H-M   'P 1'
#
loop_
_entity.id
_entity.type
_entity.pdbx_description
1 polymer ?
#
loop_
_entity_poly.entity_id
_entity_poly.type
_entity_poly.pdbx_seq_one_letter_code
_entity_poly.pdbx_strand_id
1 'polypeptide(L)'
;MTTIKKRCLLWDWTNTANIPHAIESLNFTGPISSVANWNAWSPPELKNRLPFRPTVRGIDQLTDANEWGMISNNEHAIIHYFNEPERAGITPERAAELWMQKMVPLRREKGKMIVGPGCASDDAGEKWLEEFMGRVGEMGEKPDYLGLHYYGPDGDAAIEYIKKMQAPLSSPQTYGT
;
A
#
# COMPACT_ATOMS: atom_id res chain seq x y z
N MET A 1 16.94 13.98 21.92
CA MET A 1 16.81 12.74 21.13
C MET A 1 15.87 13.02 19.96
N THR A 2 16.25 12.66 18.73
CA THR A 2 15.41 12.85 17.54
C THR A 2 14.30 11.80 17.51
N THR A 3 13.04 12.21 17.37
CA THR A 3 11.90 11.28 17.27
C THR A 3 11.92 10.55 15.93
N ILE A 4 11.97 9.21 15.96
CA ILE A 4 11.81 8.38 14.74
C ILE A 4 10.36 8.43 14.28
N LYS A 5 10.12 8.82 13.02
CA LYS A 5 8.80 9.06 12.43
C LYS A 5 8.43 8.02 11.37
N LYS A 6 7.96 6.84 11.80
CA LYS A 6 7.58 5.71 10.92
C LYS A 6 6.17 5.18 11.14
N ARG A 7 5.36 5.78 12.02
CA ARG A 7 4.02 5.26 12.33
C ARG A 7 2.98 5.77 11.33
N CYS A 8 2.22 4.86 10.75
CA CYS A 8 1.04 5.18 9.93
C CYS A 8 -0.22 5.15 10.81
N LEU A 9 -1.06 6.17 10.70
CA LEU A 9 -2.41 6.15 11.27
C LEU A 9 -3.34 5.43 10.28
N LEU A 10 -3.91 4.30 10.71
CA LEU A 10 -4.99 3.65 9.98
C LEU A 10 -6.32 4.28 10.42
N TRP A 11 -6.93 5.08 9.55
CA TRP A 11 -8.13 5.85 9.82
C TRP A 11 -9.30 5.25 9.04
N ASP A 12 -9.96 4.23 9.59
CA ASP A 12 -11.08 3.57 8.92
C ASP A 12 -12.19 4.56 8.53
N TRP A 13 -12.89 4.29 7.42
CA TRP A 13 -13.96 5.15 6.91
C TRP A 13 -15.09 5.36 7.91
N THR A 14 -15.33 4.40 8.82
CA THR A 14 -16.34 4.54 9.89
C THR A 14 -15.98 5.66 10.87
N ASN A 15 -14.70 6.01 11.03
CA ASN A 15 -14.31 7.17 11.83
C ASN A 15 -14.75 8.46 11.15
N THR A 16 -14.55 8.59 9.83
CA THR A 16 -15.06 9.74 9.05
C THR A 16 -16.58 9.83 9.12
N ALA A 17 -17.27 8.69 9.03
CA ALA A 17 -18.73 8.65 9.05
C ALA A 17 -19.33 9.02 10.43
N ASN A 18 -18.73 8.53 11.51
CA ASN A 18 -19.38 8.54 12.82
C ASN A 18 -18.72 9.46 13.85
N ILE A 19 -17.38 9.60 13.80
CA ILE A 19 -16.60 10.33 14.81
C ILE A 19 -15.46 11.15 14.18
N PRO A 20 -15.71 11.99 13.15
CA PRO A 20 -14.64 12.71 12.46
C PRO A 20 -13.87 13.66 13.39
N HIS A 21 -14.50 14.14 14.45
CA HIS A 21 -13.88 14.99 15.47
C HIS A 21 -12.82 14.26 16.31
N ALA A 22 -12.83 12.93 16.38
CA ALA A 22 -11.87 12.16 17.16
C ALA A 22 -10.43 12.37 16.67
N ILE A 23 -10.25 12.72 15.39
CA ILE A 23 -8.93 13.01 14.82
C ILE A 23 -8.24 14.20 15.51
N GLU A 24 -9.01 15.12 16.11
CA GLU A 24 -8.48 16.29 16.81
C GLU A 24 -7.81 15.92 18.15
N SER A 25 -8.06 14.71 18.66
CA SER A 25 -7.38 14.19 19.86
C SER A 25 -5.98 13.62 19.59
N LEU A 26 -5.58 13.51 18.32
CA LEU A 26 -4.32 12.89 17.93
C LEU A 26 -3.13 13.83 18.05
N ASN A 27 -1.98 13.29 18.48
CA ASN A 27 -0.72 14.03 18.53
C ASN A 27 0.02 13.97 17.19
N PHE A 28 -0.19 14.99 16.35
CA PHE A 28 0.46 15.14 15.04
C PHE A 28 1.93 15.58 15.10
N THR A 29 2.44 16.05 16.25
CA THR A 29 3.87 16.40 16.41
C THR A 29 4.71 15.20 16.85
N GLY A 30 4.06 14.10 17.25
CA GLY A 30 4.67 12.87 17.70
C GLY A 30 5.23 11.96 16.58
N PRO A 31 5.22 10.63 16.78
CA PRO A 31 5.85 9.67 15.87
C PRO A 31 5.01 9.28 14.65
N ILE A 32 3.75 9.73 14.57
CA ILE A 32 2.87 9.51 13.40
C ILE A 32 3.39 10.37 12.26
N SER A 33 3.60 9.77 11.10
CA SER A 33 4.19 10.43 9.93
C SER A 33 3.31 10.43 8.70
N SER A 34 2.15 9.77 8.77
CA SER A 34 1.30 9.52 7.61
C SER A 34 -0.03 8.88 7.98
N VAL A 35 -0.98 8.86 7.04
CA VAL A 35 -2.34 8.32 7.22
C VAL A 35 -2.73 7.45 6.02
N ALA A 36 -3.49 6.38 6.25
CA ALA A 36 -4.18 5.60 5.23
C ALA A 36 -5.58 5.21 5.74
N ASN A 37 -6.54 5.01 4.84
CA ASN A 37 -7.93 4.64 5.19
C ASN A 37 -8.49 3.50 4.33
N TRP A 38 -7.65 2.76 3.59
CA TRP A 38 -8.05 1.74 2.61
C TRP A 38 -8.93 2.22 1.45
N ASN A 39 -9.01 3.53 1.19
CA ASN A 39 -9.81 4.11 0.10
C ASN A 39 -8.98 5.04 -0.79
N ALA A 40 -9.56 5.44 -1.93
CA ALA A 40 -8.93 6.41 -2.84
C ALA A 40 -8.98 7.86 -2.32
N TRP A 41 -10.03 8.22 -1.58
CA TRP A 41 -10.25 9.57 -1.07
C TRP A 41 -9.52 9.82 0.26
N SER A 42 -8.97 11.02 0.41
CA SER A 42 -8.38 11.49 1.67
C SER A 42 -9.47 11.91 2.66
N PRO A 43 -9.38 11.54 3.95
CA PRO A 43 -10.33 12.01 4.95
C PRO A 43 -10.26 13.53 5.11
N PRO A 44 -11.38 14.26 4.91
CA PRO A 44 -11.37 15.73 4.95
C PRO A 44 -10.96 16.28 6.32
N GLU A 45 -11.31 15.59 7.39
CA GLU A 45 -10.95 15.92 8.76
C GLU A 45 -9.44 15.84 9.03
N LEU A 46 -8.64 15.17 8.17
CA LEU A 46 -7.18 15.20 8.27
C LEU A 46 -6.60 16.59 8.02
N LYS A 47 -7.29 17.43 7.23
CA LYS A 47 -6.88 18.82 6.93
C LYS A 47 -5.43 18.93 6.46
N ASN A 48 -4.97 17.95 5.68
CA ASN A 48 -3.59 17.87 5.15
C ASN A 48 -2.47 17.95 6.22
N ARG A 49 -2.76 17.64 7.49
CA ARG A 49 -1.78 17.68 8.59
C ARG A 49 -0.67 16.65 8.46
N LEU A 50 -0.94 15.55 7.76
CA LEU A 50 0.02 14.51 7.43
C LEU A 50 -0.19 14.02 5.99
N PRO A 51 0.84 13.47 5.34
CA PRO A 51 0.69 12.79 4.06
C PRO A 51 -0.31 11.64 4.16
N PHE A 52 -1.34 11.68 3.30
CA PHE A 52 -2.27 10.58 3.10
C PHE A 52 -1.75 9.63 2.01
N ARG A 53 -2.04 8.34 2.14
CA ARG A 53 -1.73 7.30 1.16
C ARG A 53 -3.02 6.73 0.57
N PRO A 54 -3.45 7.23 -0.60
CA PRO A 54 -4.56 6.64 -1.35
C PRO A 54 -4.32 5.15 -1.61
N THR A 55 -5.39 4.38 -1.58
CA THR A 55 -5.34 2.92 -1.70
C THR A 55 -6.22 2.46 -2.86
N VAL A 56 -5.62 1.78 -3.83
CA VAL A 56 -6.35 0.91 -4.76
C VAL A 56 -6.64 -0.38 -4.00
N ARG A 57 -7.79 -0.46 -3.33
CA ARG A 57 -8.12 -1.59 -2.45
C ARG A 57 -8.38 -2.86 -3.25
N GLY A 58 -9.12 -2.74 -4.35
CA GLY A 58 -9.44 -3.82 -5.28
C GLY A 58 -9.62 -3.29 -6.71
N ILE A 59 -10.17 -4.12 -7.59
CA ILE A 59 -10.31 -3.79 -9.01
C ILE A 59 -11.20 -2.55 -9.24
N ASP A 60 -12.21 -2.35 -8.40
CA ASP A 60 -13.17 -1.24 -8.54
C ASP A 60 -12.49 0.13 -8.60
N GLN A 61 -11.44 0.36 -7.79
CA GLN A 61 -10.68 1.62 -7.80
C GLN A 61 -9.89 1.86 -9.10
N LEU A 62 -9.71 0.84 -9.94
CA LEU A 62 -9.04 0.97 -11.24
C LEU A 62 -10.03 1.18 -12.39
N THR A 63 -11.28 0.73 -12.21
CA THR A 63 -12.31 0.71 -13.26
C THR A 63 -13.37 1.79 -13.09
N ASP A 64 -13.71 2.18 -11.86
CA ASP A 64 -14.55 3.35 -11.63
C ASP A 64 -13.76 4.62 -11.93
N ALA A 65 -14.31 5.47 -12.81
CA ALA A 65 -13.61 6.66 -13.29
C ALA A 65 -13.42 7.72 -12.19
N ASN A 66 -14.33 7.80 -11.22
CA ASN A 66 -14.22 8.77 -10.12
C ASN A 66 -13.15 8.31 -9.13
N GLU A 67 -13.21 7.05 -8.68
CA GLU A 67 -12.21 6.46 -7.78
C GLU A 67 -10.82 6.48 -8.43
N TRP A 68 -10.70 6.07 -9.69
CA TRP A 68 -9.44 6.13 -10.40
C TRP A 68 -8.94 7.57 -10.58
N GLY A 69 -9.85 8.52 -10.81
CA GLY A 69 -9.53 9.95 -10.83
C GLY A 69 -8.93 10.43 -9.51
N MET A 70 -9.48 9.98 -8.37
CA MET A 70 -8.93 10.29 -7.04
C MET A 70 -7.55 9.67 -6.81
N ILE A 71 -7.27 8.48 -7.35
CA ILE A 71 -5.94 7.84 -7.28
C ILE A 71 -4.93 8.49 -8.21
N SER A 72 -5.31 8.72 -9.47
CA SER A 72 -4.37 9.10 -10.53
C SER A 72 -4.09 10.59 -10.59
N ASN A 73 -5.01 11.45 -10.13
CA ASN A 73 -4.91 12.91 -10.23
C ASN A 73 -4.79 13.62 -8.88
N ASN A 74 -4.16 12.96 -7.89
CA ASN A 74 -3.83 13.59 -6.60
C ASN A 74 -2.35 13.98 -6.51
N GLU A 75 -2.02 14.76 -5.49
CA GLU A 75 -0.65 15.18 -5.16
C GLU A 75 0.06 14.23 -4.16
N HIS A 76 -0.58 13.15 -3.72
CA HIS A 76 0.02 12.21 -2.76
C HIS A 76 1.18 11.45 -3.40
N ALA A 77 2.33 11.41 -2.72
CA ALA A 77 3.54 10.83 -3.26
C ALA A 77 3.55 9.28 -3.25
N ILE A 78 2.81 8.65 -2.34
CA ILE A 78 2.80 7.20 -2.12
C ILE A 78 1.39 6.66 -2.26
N ILE A 79 1.22 5.63 -3.10
CA ILE A 79 -0.06 4.94 -3.34
C ILE A 79 0.08 3.47 -2.90
N HIS A 80 -0.94 2.93 -2.24
CA HIS A 80 -1.03 1.50 -1.95
C HIS A 80 -1.78 0.76 -3.06
N TYR A 81 -1.23 -0.39 -3.47
CA TYR A 81 -1.91 -1.35 -4.32
C TYR A 81 -2.61 -2.44 -3.48
N PHE A 82 -3.39 -3.30 -4.16
CA PHE A 82 -4.43 -4.19 -3.61
C PHE A 82 -4.28 -4.67 -2.16
N ASN A 83 -5.40 -4.66 -1.43
CA ASN A 83 -5.49 -5.18 -0.07
C ASN A 83 -5.97 -6.63 -0.07
N GLU A 84 -5.15 -7.55 0.43
CA GLU A 84 -5.42 -8.99 0.51
C GLU A 84 -6.10 -9.56 -0.76
N PRO A 85 -5.49 -9.33 -1.96
CA PRO A 85 -6.07 -9.77 -3.22
C PRO A 85 -6.32 -11.28 -3.30
N GLU A 86 -5.51 -12.08 -2.58
CA GLU A 86 -5.66 -13.53 -2.44
C GLU A 86 -7.00 -13.91 -1.80
N ARG A 87 -7.57 -13.02 -0.97
CA ARG A 87 -8.87 -13.20 -0.31
C ARG A 87 -10.02 -12.57 -1.10
N ALA A 88 -9.71 -11.76 -2.11
CA ALA A 88 -10.68 -11.13 -3.00
C ALA A 88 -10.88 -11.88 -4.32
N GLY A 89 -10.22 -13.04 -4.50
CA GLY A 89 -10.28 -13.83 -5.74
C GLY A 89 -9.56 -13.19 -6.93
N ILE A 90 -8.65 -12.25 -6.68
CA ILE A 90 -7.82 -11.62 -7.72
C ILE A 90 -6.57 -12.48 -7.87
N THR A 91 -6.30 -13.01 -9.06
CA THR A 91 -5.10 -13.83 -9.27
C THR A 91 -3.82 -12.98 -9.38
N PRO A 92 -2.63 -13.52 -9.10
CA PRO A 92 -1.37 -12.82 -9.30
C PRO A 92 -1.15 -12.34 -10.75
N GLU A 93 -1.57 -13.14 -11.74
CA GLU A 93 -1.54 -12.77 -13.16
C GLU A 93 -2.36 -11.50 -13.40
N ARG A 94 -3.61 -11.51 -12.94
CA ARG A 94 -4.53 -10.40 -13.18
C ARG A 94 -4.05 -9.13 -12.49
N ALA A 95 -3.49 -9.27 -11.28
CA ALA A 95 -2.88 -8.15 -10.58
C ALA A 95 -1.64 -7.62 -11.31
N ALA A 96 -0.77 -8.48 -11.86
CA ALA A 96 0.39 -8.06 -12.63
C ALA A 96 0.00 -7.34 -13.95
N GLU A 97 -1.04 -7.82 -14.65
CA GLU A 97 -1.58 -7.12 -15.83
C GLU A 97 -2.06 -5.70 -15.48
N LEU A 98 -2.86 -5.58 -14.43
CA LEU A 98 -3.41 -4.30 -13.97
C LEU A 98 -2.29 -3.38 -13.43
N TRP A 99 -1.28 -3.95 -12.78
CA TRP A 99 -0.08 -3.23 -12.36
C TRP A 99 0.60 -2.55 -13.55
N MET A 100 0.87 -3.30 -14.61
CA MET A 100 1.49 -2.75 -15.83
C MET A 100 0.61 -1.70 -16.52
N GLN A 101 -0.71 -1.92 -16.56
CA GLN A 101 -1.63 -1.01 -17.24
C GLN A 101 -1.88 0.31 -16.49
N LYS A 102 -1.88 0.27 -15.15
CA LYS A 102 -2.37 1.38 -14.32
C LYS A 102 -1.31 1.93 -13.38
N MET A 103 -0.58 1.07 -12.69
CA MET A 103 0.33 1.48 -11.63
C MET A 103 1.69 1.92 -12.19
N VAL A 104 2.26 1.16 -13.13
CA VAL A 104 3.55 1.52 -13.77
C VAL A 104 3.53 2.92 -14.41
N PRO A 105 2.48 3.33 -15.16
CA PRO A 105 2.36 4.70 -15.66
C PRO A 105 2.37 5.76 -14.56
N LEU A 106 1.68 5.54 -13.43
CA LEU A 106 1.70 6.48 -12.30
C LEU A 106 3.12 6.66 -11.75
N ARG A 107 3.91 5.58 -11.67
CA ARG A 107 5.30 5.66 -11.24
C ARG A 107 6.17 6.39 -12.25
N ARG A 108 6.16 5.95 -13.51
CA ARG A 108 7.07 6.45 -14.55
C ARG A 108 6.76 7.88 -14.98
N GLU A 109 5.49 8.22 -15.12
CA GLU A 109 5.06 9.49 -15.71
C GLU A 109 4.73 10.54 -14.65
N LYS A 110 4.23 10.11 -13.48
CA LYS A 110 3.82 11.01 -12.40
C LYS A 110 4.75 10.97 -11.17
N GLY A 111 5.84 10.21 -11.23
CA GLY A 111 6.83 10.13 -10.15
C GLY A 111 6.28 9.58 -8.84
N LYS A 112 5.17 8.83 -8.87
CA LYS A 112 4.57 8.23 -7.68
C LYS A 112 5.41 7.04 -7.21
N MET A 113 5.55 6.89 -5.90
CA MET A 113 6.04 5.63 -5.33
C MET A 113 4.86 4.72 -5.01
N ILE A 114 5.02 3.43 -5.26
CA ILE A 114 3.92 2.48 -5.16
C ILE A 114 4.29 1.34 -4.22
N VAL A 115 3.44 1.14 -3.22
CA VAL A 115 3.46 -0.04 -2.35
C VAL A 115 2.75 -1.16 -3.10
N GLY A 116 3.40 -2.31 -3.24
CA GLY A 116 2.79 -3.51 -3.80
C GLY A 116 1.61 -4.05 -2.96
N PRO A 117 0.99 -5.15 -3.39
CA PRO A 117 -0.14 -5.73 -2.67
C PRO A 117 0.19 -6.10 -1.23
N GLY A 118 -0.71 -5.80 -0.30
CA GLY A 118 -0.62 -6.21 1.10
C GLY A 118 -1.38 -7.50 1.34
N CYS A 119 -0.71 -8.64 1.20
CA CYS A 119 -1.30 -9.96 1.44
C CYS A 119 -1.24 -10.34 2.93
N ALA A 120 -2.07 -11.30 3.34
CA ALA A 120 -2.01 -11.87 4.68
C ALA A 120 -0.68 -12.63 4.93
N SER A 121 -0.31 -12.77 6.21
CA SER A 121 0.89 -13.51 6.65
C SER A 121 0.65 -15.02 6.76
N ASP A 122 -0.21 -15.59 5.93
CA ASP A 122 -0.48 -17.03 5.86
C ASP A 122 0.07 -17.61 4.54
N ASP A 123 0.09 -18.95 4.43
CA ASP A 123 0.65 -19.66 3.27
C ASP A 123 0.01 -19.23 1.93
N ALA A 124 -1.27 -18.83 1.94
CA ALA A 124 -1.95 -18.40 0.73
C ALA A 124 -1.47 -17.00 0.32
N GLY A 125 -1.38 -16.08 1.27
CA GLY A 125 -0.86 -14.73 1.04
C GLY A 125 0.61 -14.72 0.61
N GLU A 126 1.46 -15.54 1.24
CA GLU A 126 2.87 -15.65 0.86
C GLU A 126 3.05 -16.17 -0.57
N LYS A 127 2.36 -17.26 -0.95
CA LYS A 127 2.43 -17.83 -2.31
C LYS A 127 1.92 -16.86 -3.36
N TRP A 128 0.81 -16.18 -3.06
CA TRP A 128 0.26 -15.17 -3.96
C TRP A 128 1.26 -14.04 -4.21
N LEU A 129 1.88 -13.55 -3.14
CA LEU A 129 2.83 -12.44 -3.22
C LEU A 129 4.14 -12.83 -3.91
N GLU A 130 4.65 -14.05 -3.66
CA GLU A 130 5.80 -14.60 -4.37
C GLU A 130 5.56 -14.63 -5.88
N GLU A 131 4.40 -15.15 -6.30
CA GLU A 131 4.07 -15.25 -7.72
C GLU A 131 3.90 -13.87 -8.37
N PHE A 132 3.18 -12.95 -7.71
CA PHE A 132 3.03 -11.57 -8.21
C PHE A 132 4.39 -10.89 -8.36
N MET A 133 5.25 -10.96 -7.33
CA MET A 133 6.58 -10.36 -7.32
C MET A 133 7.52 -10.98 -8.36
N GLY A 134 7.39 -12.28 -8.63
CA GLY A 134 8.08 -12.97 -9.72
C GLY A 134 7.71 -12.39 -11.07
N ARG A 135 6.41 -12.30 -11.37
CA ARG A 135 5.87 -11.77 -12.63
C ARG A 135 6.30 -10.32 -12.89
N VAL A 136 6.08 -9.41 -11.93
CA VAL A 136 6.50 -8.02 -12.11
C VAL A 136 8.02 -7.86 -12.07
N GLY A 137 8.74 -8.82 -11.48
CA GLY A 137 10.20 -8.93 -11.53
C GLY A 137 10.71 -9.25 -12.93
N GLU A 138 10.13 -10.23 -13.61
CA GLU A 138 10.44 -10.57 -15.00
C GLU A 138 10.16 -9.42 -15.96
N MET A 139 9.15 -8.59 -15.65
CA MET A 139 8.82 -7.38 -16.40
C MET A 139 9.76 -6.20 -16.10
N GLY A 140 10.63 -6.29 -15.10
CA GLY A 140 11.52 -5.21 -14.67
C GLY A 140 10.81 -4.07 -13.92
N GLU A 141 9.66 -4.37 -13.29
CA GLU A 141 8.70 -3.36 -12.81
C GLU A 141 8.26 -3.58 -11.36
N LYS A 142 9.11 -4.22 -10.53
CA LYS A 142 8.83 -4.45 -9.11
C LYS A 142 8.39 -3.17 -8.36
N PRO A 143 7.52 -3.26 -7.35
CA PRO A 143 7.11 -2.11 -6.53
C PRO A 143 8.29 -1.38 -5.86
N ASP A 144 8.08 -0.12 -5.50
CA ASP A 144 9.04 0.66 -4.70
C ASP A 144 9.09 0.16 -3.24
N TYR A 145 7.95 -0.33 -2.74
CA TYR A 145 7.82 -0.89 -1.40
C TYR A 145 7.02 -2.20 -1.41
N LEU A 146 7.40 -3.15 -0.55
CA LEU A 146 6.60 -4.34 -0.29
C LEU A 146 5.53 -4.04 0.78
N GLY A 147 4.27 -4.34 0.48
CA GLY A 147 3.17 -4.30 1.44
C GLY A 147 3.09 -5.62 2.22
N LEU A 148 2.93 -5.56 3.53
CA LEU A 148 2.80 -6.74 4.39
C LEU A 148 1.70 -6.51 5.44
N HIS A 149 0.84 -7.51 5.64
CA HIS A 149 0.04 -7.63 6.84
C HIS A 149 0.61 -8.73 7.73
N TYR A 150 0.50 -8.54 9.05
CA TYR A 150 0.81 -9.57 10.02
C TYR A 150 -0.13 -9.40 11.22
N TYR A 151 -0.77 -10.49 11.63
CA TYR A 151 -1.58 -10.56 12.83
C TYR A 151 -1.24 -11.85 13.56
N GLY A 152 -0.76 -11.73 14.79
CA GLY A 152 -0.39 -12.86 15.63
C GLY A 152 -0.10 -12.42 17.06
N PRO A 153 -0.16 -13.35 18.03
CA PRO A 153 0.08 -13.05 19.44
C PRO A 153 1.57 -12.91 19.79
N ASP A 154 2.45 -13.45 18.94
CA ASP A 154 3.89 -13.50 19.17
C ASP A 154 4.62 -12.43 18.35
N GLY A 155 5.36 -11.57 19.06
CA GLY A 155 6.16 -10.50 18.48
C GLY A 155 7.43 -11.01 17.80
N ASP A 156 8.03 -12.09 18.29
CA ASP A 156 9.24 -12.67 17.66
C ASP A 156 8.88 -13.32 16.32
N ALA A 157 7.74 -13.98 16.24
CA ALA A 157 7.20 -14.48 14.97
C ALA A 157 6.94 -13.34 13.96
N ALA A 158 6.51 -12.15 14.41
CA ALA A 158 6.37 -10.98 13.54
C ALA A 158 7.72 -10.50 12.99
N ILE A 159 8.75 -10.48 13.84
CA ILE A 159 10.12 -10.10 13.46
C ILE A 159 10.67 -11.07 12.41
N GLU A 160 10.51 -12.37 12.64
CA GLU A 160 10.99 -13.39 11.70
C GLU A 160 10.23 -13.35 10.36
N TYR A 161 8.92 -13.13 10.39
CA TYR A 161 8.13 -12.93 9.17
C TYR A 161 8.64 -11.72 8.37
N ILE A 162 8.85 -10.56 9.00
CA ILE A 162 9.35 -9.36 8.31
C ILE A 162 10.74 -9.60 7.71
N LYS A 163 11.65 -10.28 8.43
CA LYS A 163 12.99 -10.64 7.92
C LYS A 163 12.90 -11.56 6.71
N LYS A 164 12.05 -12.60 6.77
CA LYS A 164 11.80 -13.52 5.66
C LYS A 164 11.35 -12.77 4.41
N MET A 165 10.38 -11.86 4.57
CA MET A 165 9.79 -11.12 3.44
C MET A 165 10.69 -10.01 2.88
N GLN A 166 11.81 -9.68 3.53
CA GLN A 166 12.77 -8.70 3.02
C GLN A 166 13.66 -9.26 1.89
N ALA A 167 13.90 -10.58 1.87
CA ALA A 167 14.82 -11.22 0.92
C ALA A 167 14.44 -10.99 -0.57
N PRO A 168 13.16 -11.10 -1.01
CA PRO A 168 12.76 -10.92 -2.41
C PRO A 168 13.00 -9.52 -3.01
N LEU A 169 13.07 -8.48 -2.17
CA LEU A 169 13.37 -7.11 -2.58
C LEU A 169 14.88 -6.84 -2.76
N SER A 170 15.73 -7.70 -2.19
CA SER A 170 17.18 -7.47 -2.11
C SER A 170 17.94 -8.00 -3.34
N SER A 171 17.26 -8.71 -4.25
CA SER A 171 17.86 -9.18 -5.51
C SER A 171 18.07 -7.99 -6.47
N PRO A 172 19.26 -7.83 -7.07
CA PRO A 172 19.57 -6.71 -7.95
C PRO A 172 18.54 -6.56 -9.07
N GLN A 173 17.93 -5.38 -9.20
CA GLN A 173 17.20 -5.03 -10.41
C GLN A 173 18.24 -4.60 -11.46
N THR A 174 18.47 -5.44 -12.46
CA THR A 174 19.24 -5.03 -13.65
C THR A 174 18.35 -4.10 -14.47
N TYR A 175 18.49 -2.79 -14.26
CA TYR A 175 17.93 -1.82 -15.19
C TYR A 175 18.75 -1.90 -16.48
N GLY A 176 18.12 -2.36 -17.57
CA GLY A 176 18.71 -2.29 -18.91
C GLY A 176 18.97 -0.83 -19.28
N THR A 177 20.19 -0.56 -19.74
CA THR A 177 20.64 0.72 -20.30
C THR A 177 19.92 1.08 -21.58
#